data_AF-A0A0D1Y472-F1
#
_entry.id   AF-A0A0D1Y472-F1
#
_cell.length_a   1.000
_cell.length_b   1.000
_cell.length_c   1.000
_cell.angle_alpha   90.00
_cell.angle_beta   90.00
_cell.angle_gamma   90.00
#
_symmetry.space_group_name_H-M   'P 1'
#
loop_
_entity.id
_entity.type
_entity.pdbx_description
1 polymer ?
#
loop_
_entity_poly.entity_id
_entity_poly.type
_entity_poly.pdbx_seq_one_letter_code
_entity_poly.pdbx_strand_id
1 'polypeptide(L)'
;MQPIVDINHLLNDADFEIQDEYDSVLDGAFDMRRKFSSLLMQARQLKTILLAKQAELDRCIAQRGRQRPGVPSIAESTRKKLRQQTRKLRQCMNENRLLRIQNQKMSNDLEAAHKELEKIDHLRCTICMVAFKNTTIPCGHSACRECLEFWLGQGKGCPWCKRGFQEGDIRDIYLGSSNETGNTREDDDDQTDIISLSSDSE
;
A
#
# COMPACT_ATOMS: atom_id res chain seq x y z
N MET A 1 51.87 -92.13 -42.27
CA MET A 1 52.70 -91.01 -41.78
C MET A 1 51.99 -89.72 -42.18
N GLN A 2 51.80 -88.80 -41.23
CA GLN A 2 51.05 -87.55 -41.39
C GLN A 2 51.89 -86.47 -42.08
N PRO A 3 51.29 -85.48 -42.77
CA PRO A 3 52.04 -84.34 -43.27
C PRO A 3 52.42 -83.44 -42.08
N ILE A 4 53.72 -83.26 -41.89
CA ILE A 4 54.28 -82.33 -40.89
C ILE A 4 54.09 -80.94 -41.48
N VAL A 5 53.14 -80.19 -40.93
CA VAL A 5 53.02 -78.76 -41.23
C VAL A 5 54.28 -78.08 -40.69
N ASP A 6 55.02 -77.38 -41.57
CA ASP A 6 56.22 -76.63 -41.18
C ASP A 6 55.79 -75.36 -40.43
N ILE A 7 55.78 -75.49 -39.11
CA ILE A 7 55.41 -74.45 -38.15
C ILE A 7 56.23 -73.18 -38.35
N ASN A 8 57.47 -73.27 -38.86
CA ASN A 8 58.35 -72.11 -39.01
C ASN A 8 57.90 -71.15 -40.11
N HIS A 9 57.26 -71.64 -41.19
CA HIS A 9 56.77 -70.78 -42.27
C HIS A 9 55.50 -70.02 -41.86
N LEU A 10 54.61 -70.66 -41.10
CA LEU A 10 53.41 -70.03 -40.53
C LEU A 10 53.75 -68.98 -39.46
N LEU A 11 54.82 -69.20 -38.68
CA LEU A 11 55.29 -68.24 -37.68
C LEU A 11 55.90 -66.98 -38.33
N ASN A 12 56.69 -67.14 -39.40
CA ASN A 12 57.30 -66.00 -40.10
C ASN A 12 56.29 -65.10 -40.82
N ASP A 13 55.26 -65.69 -41.46
CA ASP A 13 54.20 -64.91 -42.12
C ASP A 13 53.35 -64.14 -41.08
N ALA A 14 53.05 -64.78 -39.93
CA ALA A 14 52.38 -64.12 -38.82
C ALA A 14 53.25 -63.00 -38.19
N ASP A 15 54.57 -63.20 -38.07
CA ASP A 15 55.49 -62.18 -37.55
C ASP A 15 55.59 -60.95 -38.47
N PHE A 16 55.51 -61.15 -39.80
CA PHE A 16 55.48 -60.05 -40.76
C PHE A 16 54.16 -59.27 -40.72
N GLU A 17 53.02 -59.96 -40.63
CA GLU A 17 51.70 -59.32 -40.45
C GLU A 17 51.64 -58.53 -39.13
N ILE A 18 52.17 -59.07 -38.04
CA ILE A 18 52.24 -58.39 -36.73
C ILE A 18 53.11 -57.12 -36.83
N GLN A 19 54.21 -57.14 -37.57
CA GLN A 19 55.10 -55.99 -37.74
C GLN A 19 54.45 -54.87 -38.56
N ASP A 20 53.74 -55.18 -39.65
CA ASP A 20 53.00 -54.19 -40.45
C ASP A 20 51.85 -53.55 -39.66
N GLU A 21 51.11 -54.36 -38.90
CA GLU A 21 50.09 -53.85 -37.97
C GLU A 21 50.71 -52.93 -36.90
N TYR A 22 51.87 -53.30 -36.35
CA TYR A 22 52.60 -52.49 -35.37
C TYR A 22 53.07 -51.15 -35.95
N ASP A 23 53.67 -51.16 -37.14
CA ASP A 23 54.16 -49.95 -37.80
C ASP A 23 52.99 -49.02 -38.23
N SER A 24 51.87 -49.60 -38.69
CA SER A 24 50.64 -48.86 -38.97
C SER A 24 50.05 -48.19 -37.72
N VAL A 25 50.08 -48.88 -36.58
CA VAL A 25 49.67 -48.31 -35.28
C VAL A 25 50.61 -47.18 -34.85
N LEU A 26 51.92 -47.32 -35.05
CA LEU A 26 52.90 -46.27 -34.77
C LEU A 26 52.69 -45.03 -35.65
N ASP A 27 52.50 -45.21 -36.96
CA ASP A 27 52.21 -44.13 -37.89
C ASP A 27 50.89 -43.42 -37.53
N GLY A 28 49.86 -44.20 -37.21
CA GLY A 28 48.60 -43.67 -36.67
C GLY A 28 48.79 -42.84 -35.41
N ALA A 29 49.64 -43.29 -34.48
CA ALA A 29 49.97 -42.56 -33.26
C ALA A 29 50.75 -41.26 -33.53
N PHE A 30 51.68 -41.27 -34.49
CA PHE A 30 52.42 -40.07 -34.89
C PHE A 30 51.54 -39.05 -35.61
N ASP A 31 50.64 -39.48 -36.47
CA ASP A 31 49.67 -38.62 -37.13
C ASP A 31 48.68 -38.01 -36.15
N MET A 32 48.18 -38.80 -35.19
CA MET A 32 47.39 -38.32 -34.07
C MET A 32 48.15 -37.24 -33.29
N ARG A 33 49.42 -37.48 -32.94
CA ARG A 33 50.27 -36.52 -32.23
C ARG A 33 50.44 -35.22 -33.01
N ARG A 34 50.63 -35.27 -34.33
CA ARG A 34 50.71 -34.07 -35.19
C ARG A 34 49.38 -33.31 -35.22
N LYS A 35 48.25 -34.01 -35.36
CA LYS A 35 46.90 -33.42 -35.35
C LYS A 35 46.60 -32.74 -34.00
N PHE A 36 46.86 -33.42 -32.88
CA PHE A 36 46.71 -32.84 -31.54
C PHE A 36 47.60 -31.61 -31.34
N SER A 37 48.84 -31.65 -31.83
CA SER A 37 49.75 -30.51 -31.75
C SER A 37 49.22 -29.30 -32.54
N SER A 38 48.67 -29.54 -33.73
CA SER A 38 48.05 -28.50 -34.56
C SER A 38 46.78 -27.91 -33.91
N LEU A 39 45.90 -28.77 -33.38
CA LEU A 39 44.71 -28.33 -32.64
C LEU A 39 45.07 -27.50 -31.41
N LEU A 40 46.11 -27.90 -30.67
CA LEU A 40 46.59 -27.15 -29.51
C LEU A 40 47.14 -25.77 -29.91
N MET A 41 47.85 -25.67 -31.04
CA MET A 41 48.30 -24.39 -31.59
C MET A 41 47.11 -23.50 -31.98
N GLN A 42 46.12 -24.05 -32.69
CA GLN A 42 44.92 -23.32 -33.08
C GLN A 42 44.13 -22.84 -31.85
N ALA A 43 43.96 -23.68 -30.83
CA ALA A 43 43.29 -23.31 -29.59
C ALA A 43 44.01 -22.16 -28.86
N ARG A 44 45.35 -22.19 -28.82
CA ARG A 44 46.15 -21.09 -28.26
C ARG A 44 45.97 -19.80 -29.07
N GLN A 45 45.99 -19.88 -30.40
CA GLN A 45 45.78 -18.73 -31.27
C GLN A 45 44.39 -18.13 -31.09
N LEU A 46 43.34 -18.95 -31.06
CA LEU A 46 41.96 -18.51 -30.83
C LEU A 46 41.81 -17.86 -29.45
N LYS A 47 42.43 -18.42 -28.41
CA LYS A 47 42.46 -17.82 -27.07
C LYS A 47 43.10 -16.42 -27.09
N THR A 48 44.23 -16.28 -27.78
CA THR A 48 44.90 -14.98 -27.93
C THR A 48 44.02 -13.97 -28.66
N ILE A 49 43.36 -14.38 -29.75
CA ILE A 49 42.43 -13.53 -30.50
C ILE A 49 41.25 -13.12 -29.62
N LEU A 50 40.66 -14.04 -28.87
CA LEU A 50 39.54 -13.76 -27.98
C LEU A 50 39.92 -12.76 -26.90
N LEU A 51 41.08 -12.93 -26.27
CA LEU A 51 41.59 -11.97 -25.29
C LEU A 51 41.85 -10.59 -25.90
N ALA A 52 42.39 -10.53 -27.13
CA ALA A 52 42.58 -9.27 -27.84
C ALA A 52 41.24 -8.59 -28.13
N LYS A 53 40.21 -9.35 -28.54
CA LYS A 53 38.86 -8.83 -28.79
C LYS A 53 38.14 -8.40 -27.51
N GLN A 54 38.33 -9.12 -26.41
CA GLN A 54 37.83 -8.69 -25.11
C GLN A 54 38.45 -7.34 -24.72
N ALA A 55 39.76 -7.18 -24.89
CA ALA A 55 40.43 -5.92 -24.60
C ALA A 55 39.99 -4.78 -25.54
N GLU A 56 39.69 -5.05 -26.82
CA GLU A 56 39.09 -4.07 -27.74
C GLU A 56 37.71 -3.61 -27.25
N LEU A 57 36.86 -4.55 -26.84
CA LEU A 57 35.53 -4.26 -26.32
C LEU A 57 35.61 -3.42 -25.05
N ASP A 58 36.48 -3.79 -24.11
CA ASP A 58 36.68 -3.06 -22.86
C ASP A 58 37.16 -1.62 -23.12
N ARG A 59 38.07 -1.43 -24.09
CA ARG A 59 38.49 -0.09 -24.54
C ARG A 59 37.32 0.71 -25.11
N CYS A 60 36.46 0.10 -25.93
CA CYS A 60 35.28 0.76 -26.49
C CYS A 60 34.29 1.18 -25.39
N ILE A 61 34.04 0.30 -24.41
CA ILE A 61 33.20 0.59 -23.24
C ILE A 61 33.79 1.77 -22.45
N ALA A 62 35.09 1.74 -22.15
CA ALA A 62 35.77 2.82 -21.42
C ALA A 62 35.73 4.15 -22.19
N GLN A 63 35.92 4.14 -23.51
CA GLN A 63 35.86 5.34 -24.34
C GLN A 63 34.44 5.91 -24.41
N ARG A 64 33.42 5.07 -24.56
CA ARG A 64 32.00 5.49 -24.47
C ARG A 64 31.67 6.05 -23.09
N GLY A 65 32.19 5.46 -22.03
CA GLY A 65 32.09 5.99 -20.66
C GLY A 65 32.69 7.39 -20.52
N ARG A 66 33.88 7.62 -21.10
CA ARG A 66 34.55 8.93 -21.12
C ARG A 66 33.85 10.00 -21.97
N GLN A 67 33.17 9.62 -23.06
CA GLN A 67 32.37 10.55 -23.87
C GLN A 67 31.04 10.92 -23.19
N ARG A 68 30.55 10.10 -22.25
CA ARG A 68 29.30 10.32 -21.51
C ARG A 68 29.48 10.22 -19.99
N PRO A 69 30.38 11.01 -19.38
CA PRO A 69 30.71 10.87 -17.96
C PRO A 69 29.53 11.24 -17.03
N GLY A 70 28.58 12.06 -17.51
CA GLY A 70 27.38 12.44 -16.75
C GLY A 70 26.22 11.45 -16.82
N VAL A 71 26.17 10.54 -17.80
CA VAL A 71 25.00 9.66 -18.01
C VAL A 71 24.79 8.65 -16.87
N PRO A 72 25.84 7.98 -16.33
CA PRO A 72 25.68 7.12 -15.17
C PRO A 72 25.18 7.88 -13.93
N SER A 73 25.72 9.08 -13.68
CA SER A 73 25.34 9.95 -12.56
C SER A 73 23.92 10.49 -12.67
N ILE A 74 23.51 10.97 -13.85
CA ILE A 74 22.14 11.43 -14.12
C ILE A 74 21.17 10.26 -13.99
N ALA A 75 21.46 9.11 -14.58
CA ALA A 75 20.61 7.92 -14.48
C ALA A 75 20.46 7.44 -13.03
N GLU A 76 21.50 7.57 -12.21
CA GLU A 76 21.43 7.24 -10.79
C GLU A 76 20.64 8.26 -9.97
N SER A 77 20.85 9.56 -10.21
CA SER A 77 20.08 10.65 -9.60
C SER A 77 18.58 10.51 -9.93
N THR A 78 18.24 10.26 -11.19
CA THR A 78 16.87 10.02 -11.64
C THR A 78 16.28 8.76 -10.99
N ARG A 79 17.06 7.67 -10.88
CA ARG A 79 16.62 6.46 -10.16
C ARG A 79 16.35 6.75 -8.67
N LYS A 80 17.20 7.54 -8.01
CA LYS A 80 17.01 7.95 -6.60
C LYS A 80 15.75 8.80 -6.44
N LYS A 81 15.54 9.81 -7.30
CA LYS A 81 14.32 10.64 -7.32
C LYS A 81 13.06 9.82 -7.54
N LEU A 82 13.09 8.90 -8.51
CA LEU A 82 11.95 8.01 -8.78
C LEU A 82 11.63 7.13 -7.57
N ARG A 83 12.64 6.51 -6.94
CA ARG A 83 12.47 5.73 -5.71
C ARG A 83 11.85 6.56 -4.59
N GLN A 84 12.31 7.80 -4.41
CA GLN A 84 11.77 8.72 -3.40
C GLN A 84 10.32 9.09 -3.71
N GLN A 85 10.00 9.42 -4.96
CA GLN A 85 8.62 9.71 -5.39
C GLN A 85 7.70 8.51 -5.19
N THR A 86 8.12 7.29 -5.54
CA THR A 86 7.32 6.08 -5.28
C THR A 86 7.09 5.84 -3.79
N ARG A 87 8.06 6.17 -2.92
CA ARG A 87 7.88 6.10 -1.46
C ARG A 87 6.85 7.12 -0.97
N LYS A 88 6.99 8.38 -1.38
CA LYS A 88 6.03 9.45 -1.04
C LYS A 88 4.62 9.14 -1.52
N LEU A 89 4.49 8.63 -2.75
CA LEU A 89 3.20 8.23 -3.30
C LEU A 89 2.56 7.11 -2.47
N ARG A 90 3.34 6.08 -2.09
CA ARG A 90 2.85 5.00 -1.21
C ARG A 90 2.38 5.50 0.14
N GLN A 91 3.14 6.40 0.76
CA GLN A 91 2.76 7.03 2.02
C GLN A 91 1.45 7.80 1.86
N CYS A 92 1.35 8.69 0.87
CA CYS A 92 0.16 9.48 0.60
C CYS A 92 -1.07 8.59 0.31
N MET A 93 -0.91 7.50 -0.45
CA MET A 93 -2.00 6.54 -0.69
C MET A 93 -2.47 5.87 0.60
N ASN A 94 -1.56 5.52 1.51
CA ASN A 94 -1.92 4.92 2.78
C ASN A 94 -2.65 5.90 3.70
N GLU A 95 -2.15 7.15 3.79
CA GLU A 95 -2.83 8.23 4.52
C GLU A 95 -4.25 8.46 3.96
N ASN A 96 -4.38 8.52 2.63
CA ASN A 96 -5.69 8.69 1.98
C ASN A 96 -6.64 7.52 2.27
N ARG A 97 -6.12 6.28 2.32
CA ARG A 97 -6.89 5.10 2.70
C ARG A 97 -7.39 5.20 4.14
N LEU A 98 -6.54 5.61 5.07
CA LEU A 98 -6.90 5.77 6.49
C LEU A 98 -7.97 6.86 6.66
N LEU A 99 -7.78 8.01 6.01
CA LEU A 99 -8.77 9.11 6.04
C LEU A 99 -10.13 8.67 5.49
N ARG A 100 -10.17 7.84 4.44
CA ARG A 100 -11.44 7.29 3.93
C ARG A 100 -12.13 6.38 4.95
N ILE A 101 -11.38 5.53 5.63
CA ILE A 101 -11.91 4.65 6.68
C ILE A 101 -12.46 5.50 7.84
N GLN A 102 -11.72 6.52 8.27
CA GLN A 102 -12.15 7.43 9.33
C GLN A 102 -13.41 8.20 8.93
N ASN A 103 -13.46 8.75 7.71
CA ASN A 103 -14.65 9.43 7.19
C ASN A 103 -15.86 8.50 7.13
N GLN A 104 -15.69 7.25 6.71
CA GLN A 104 -16.78 6.28 6.71
C GLN A 104 -17.28 6.01 8.13
N LYS A 105 -16.37 5.84 9.09
CA LYS A 105 -16.74 5.64 10.50
C LYS A 105 -17.54 6.83 11.03
N MET A 106 -17.03 8.06 10.83
CA MET A 106 -17.72 9.27 11.26
C MET A 106 -19.10 9.41 10.60
N SER A 107 -19.23 9.04 9.32
CA SER A 107 -20.51 9.04 8.63
C SER A 107 -21.50 8.06 9.26
N ASN A 108 -21.05 6.85 9.61
CA ASN A 108 -21.89 5.84 10.27
C ASN A 108 -22.28 6.28 11.68
N ASP A 109 -21.34 6.86 12.44
CA ASP A 109 -21.59 7.38 13.79
C ASP A 109 -22.61 8.53 13.75
N LEU A 110 -22.52 9.41 12.74
CA LEU A 110 -23.48 10.49 12.51
C LEU A 110 -24.87 9.94 12.17
N GLU A 111 -24.96 8.94 11.29
CA GLU A 111 -26.23 8.29 10.93
C GLU A 111 -26.88 7.62 12.14
N ALA A 112 -26.08 6.93 12.97
CA ALA A 112 -26.56 6.33 14.22
C ALA A 112 -27.09 7.40 15.18
N ALA A 113 -26.35 8.50 15.38
CA ALA A 113 -26.77 9.61 16.22
C ALA A 113 -28.07 10.26 15.71
N HIS A 114 -28.19 10.48 14.39
CA HIS A 114 -29.42 10.98 13.78
C HIS A 114 -30.61 10.05 14.04
N LYS A 115 -30.43 8.75 13.87
CA LYS A 115 -31.49 7.76 14.14
C LYS A 115 -31.94 7.77 15.60
N GLU A 116 -31.05 8.00 16.55
CA GLU A 116 -31.42 8.17 17.95
C GLU A 116 -32.17 9.49 18.19
N LEU A 117 -31.77 10.58 17.55
CA LEU A 117 -32.46 11.87 17.64
C LEU A 117 -33.87 11.82 17.04
N GLU A 118 -34.08 11.12 15.92
CA GLU A 118 -35.40 10.92 15.31
C GLU A 118 -36.39 10.29 16.30
N LYS A 119 -35.93 9.39 17.19
CA LYS A 119 -36.79 8.76 18.20
C LYS A 119 -37.39 9.78 19.17
N ILE A 120 -36.74 10.91 19.42
CA ILE A 120 -37.20 11.95 20.36
C ILE A 120 -37.67 13.23 19.68
N ASP A 121 -37.53 13.36 18.36
CA ASP A 121 -37.84 14.59 17.63
C ASP A 121 -39.32 15.01 17.75
N HIS A 122 -40.23 14.03 17.78
CA HIS A 122 -41.66 14.27 17.99
C HIS A 122 -42.00 14.93 19.34
N LEU A 123 -41.10 14.83 20.32
CA LEU A 123 -41.22 15.48 21.63
C LEU A 123 -40.81 16.96 21.58
N ARG A 124 -40.11 17.43 20.54
CA ARG A 124 -39.70 18.83 20.42
C ARG A 124 -40.89 19.74 20.16
N CYS A 125 -40.83 20.94 20.73
CA CYS A 125 -41.79 22.01 20.51
C CYS A 125 -41.76 22.39 19.02
N THR A 126 -42.88 22.28 18.32
CA THR A 126 -42.93 22.57 16.88
C THR A 126 -42.97 24.07 16.56
N ILE A 127 -42.92 24.93 17.58
CA ILE A 127 -42.90 26.39 17.42
C ILE A 127 -41.44 26.87 17.40
N CYS A 128 -40.65 26.52 18.42
CA CYS A 128 -39.24 26.94 18.50
C CYS A 128 -38.24 25.89 17.99
N MET A 129 -38.63 24.61 17.88
CA MET A 129 -37.77 23.48 17.49
C MET A 129 -36.55 23.22 18.39
N VAL A 130 -36.42 23.97 19.49
CA VAL A 130 -35.30 23.89 20.45
C VAL A 130 -35.69 23.10 21.70
N ALA A 131 -36.72 23.54 22.42
CA ALA A 131 -37.14 22.93 23.68
C ALA A 131 -38.10 21.75 23.47
N PHE A 132 -38.20 20.84 24.44
CA PHE A 132 -39.25 19.82 24.45
C PHE A 132 -40.63 20.41 24.75
N LYS A 133 -41.68 19.77 24.22
CA LYS A 133 -43.07 20.02 24.61
C LYS A 133 -43.21 19.63 26.07
N ASN A 134 -43.30 20.62 26.95
CA ASN A 134 -43.42 20.44 28.39
C ASN A 134 -44.81 20.81 28.90
N THR A 135 -45.64 21.49 28.10
CA THR A 135 -46.95 21.98 28.50
C THR A 135 -48.03 21.68 27.47
N THR A 136 -49.27 21.55 27.95
CA THR A 136 -50.48 21.30 27.16
C THR A 136 -51.57 22.31 27.52
N ILE A 137 -52.47 22.58 26.57
CA ILE A 137 -53.64 23.46 26.73
C ILE A 137 -54.95 22.68 26.55
N PRO A 138 -56.13 23.20 26.96
CA PRO A 138 -57.39 22.45 27.03
C PRO A 138 -57.85 21.85 25.71
N CYS A 139 -57.41 22.43 24.59
CA CYS A 139 -57.70 21.89 23.27
C CYS A 139 -56.88 20.64 22.89
N GLY A 140 -55.97 20.17 23.75
CA GLY A 140 -55.13 18.97 23.57
C GLY A 140 -53.85 19.18 22.76
N HIS A 141 -53.49 20.42 22.43
CA HIS A 141 -52.22 20.71 21.73
C HIS A 141 -51.13 21.06 22.74
N SER A 142 -49.88 20.79 22.39
CA SER A 142 -48.73 20.90 23.29
C SER A 142 -47.56 21.65 22.65
N ALA A 143 -46.88 22.48 23.44
CA ALA A 143 -45.69 23.24 23.08
C ALA A 143 -44.78 23.40 24.31
N CYS A 144 -43.65 24.12 24.17
CA CYS A 144 -42.93 24.60 25.34
C CYS A 144 -43.67 25.80 25.95
N ARG A 145 -43.54 25.97 27.27
CA ARG A 145 -44.22 27.01 28.05
C ARG A 145 -43.99 28.40 27.46
N GLU A 146 -42.74 28.74 27.15
CA GLU A 146 -42.36 30.06 26.63
C GLU A 146 -43.07 30.37 25.31
N CYS A 147 -43.24 29.37 24.44
CA CYS A 147 -43.92 29.56 23.16
C CYS A 147 -45.43 29.75 23.33
N LEU A 148 -46.07 29.04 24.26
CA LEU A 148 -47.50 29.21 24.52
C LEU A 148 -47.81 30.56 25.18
N GLU A 149 -47.00 30.96 26.16
CA GLU A 149 -47.12 32.26 26.83
C GLU A 149 -46.91 33.42 25.85
N PHE A 150 -45.84 33.36 25.04
CA PHE A 150 -45.58 34.36 24.01
C PHE A 150 -46.74 34.46 23.01
N TRP A 151 -47.26 33.32 22.55
CA TRP A 151 -48.36 33.30 21.59
C TRP A 151 -49.66 33.87 22.17
N LEU A 152 -49.96 33.55 23.43
CA LEU A 152 -51.12 34.07 24.15
C LEU A 152 -51.01 35.59 24.36
N GLY A 153 -49.81 36.10 24.69
CA GLY A 153 -49.55 37.53 24.84
C GLY A 153 -49.80 38.36 23.58
N GLN A 154 -49.85 37.72 22.40
CA GLN A 154 -50.24 38.35 21.13
C GLN A 154 -51.76 38.35 20.90
N GLY A 155 -52.57 38.00 21.90
CA GLY A 155 -54.03 37.91 21.80
C GLY A 155 -54.52 36.74 20.94
N LYS A 156 -53.70 35.73 20.72
CA LYS A 156 -54.01 34.59 19.84
C LYS A 156 -54.43 33.37 20.67
N GLY A 157 -55.49 32.69 20.24
CA GLY A 157 -55.85 31.36 20.74
C GLY A 157 -54.84 30.29 20.28
N CYS A 158 -55.13 29.01 20.54
CA CYS A 158 -54.25 27.88 20.20
C CYS A 158 -53.60 28.02 18.80
N PRO A 159 -52.26 27.90 18.67
CA PRO A 159 -51.55 28.04 17.39
C PRO A 159 -52.04 27.13 16.26
N TRP A 160 -52.58 25.96 16.61
CA TRP A 160 -53.00 24.94 15.66
C TRP A 160 -54.49 24.98 15.32
N CYS A 161 -55.36 25.12 16.32
CA CYS A 161 -56.83 25.05 16.13
C CYS A 161 -57.59 26.33 16.45
N LYS A 162 -56.89 27.39 16.86
CA LYS A 162 -57.43 28.73 17.16
C LYS A 162 -58.46 28.79 18.30
N ARG A 163 -58.73 27.69 19.01
CA ARG A 163 -59.55 27.68 20.22
C ARG A 163 -58.92 28.57 21.29
N GLY A 164 -59.73 29.41 21.94
CA GLY A 164 -59.28 30.28 23.03
C GLY A 164 -58.87 29.49 24.27
N PHE A 165 -57.87 30.00 24.98
CA PHE A 165 -57.43 29.53 26.29
C PHE A 165 -56.82 30.72 27.05
N GLN A 166 -56.71 30.63 28.36
CA GLN A 166 -56.11 31.64 29.24
C GLN A 166 -54.78 31.14 29.81
N GLU A 167 -54.01 32.03 30.45
CA GLU A 167 -52.68 31.70 31.00
C GLU A 167 -52.75 30.56 32.02
N GLY A 168 -53.77 30.58 32.91
CA GLY A 168 -54.00 29.51 33.89
C GLY A 168 -54.44 28.16 33.31
N ASP A 169 -54.74 28.09 32.00
CA ASP A 169 -55.11 26.86 31.31
C ASP A 169 -53.88 26.06 30.82
N ILE A 170 -52.67 26.62 30.90
CA ILE A 170 -51.43 25.96 30.51
C ILE A 170 -51.00 24.99 31.63
N ARG A 171 -50.86 23.70 31.31
CA ARG A 171 -50.55 22.64 32.28
C ARG A 171 -49.29 21.88 31.89
N ASP A 172 -48.43 21.55 32.86
CA ASP A 172 -47.25 20.71 32.61
C ASP A 172 -47.65 19.27 32.25
N ILE A 173 -46.91 18.65 31.33
CA ILE A 173 -47.14 17.28 30.84
C ILE A 173 -46.32 16.27 31.67
N TYR A 174 -45.14 16.66 32.15
CA TYR A 174 -44.25 15.81 32.93
C TYR A 174 -44.38 16.14 34.43
N LEU A 175 -44.35 15.11 35.28
CA LEU A 175 -44.44 15.26 36.73
C LEU A 175 -43.05 15.58 37.33
N GLY A 176 -42.77 16.86 37.62
CA GLY A 176 -41.66 17.38 38.44
C GLY A 176 -40.32 17.60 37.69
N SER A 177 -39.52 18.64 37.93
CA SER A 177 -39.37 19.51 39.11
C SER A 177 -39.59 20.99 38.79
N SER A 178 -40.28 21.70 39.68
CA SER A 178 -40.20 23.15 39.75
C SER A 178 -38.73 23.56 39.87
N ASN A 179 -38.20 24.28 38.88
CA ASN A 179 -36.88 24.92 38.97
C ASN A 179 -36.92 25.96 40.09
N GLU A 180 -36.45 25.59 41.28
CA GLU A 180 -35.62 26.54 42.03
C GLU A 180 -34.32 26.70 41.23
N THR A 181 -34.08 27.92 40.79
CA THR A 181 -32.88 28.35 40.08
C THR A 181 -31.66 28.23 40.99
N GLY A 182 -31.09 27.03 41.10
CA GLY A 182 -29.84 26.75 41.78
C GLY A 182 -28.66 26.87 40.82
N ASN A 183 -28.02 28.04 40.83
CA ASN A 183 -26.80 28.35 40.10
C ASN A 183 -25.61 27.53 40.64
N THR A 184 -25.35 26.35 40.09
CA THR A 184 -24.06 25.64 40.28
C THR A 184 -23.18 25.84 39.05
N ARG A 185 -22.10 26.60 39.26
CA ARG A 185 -20.97 26.69 38.36
C ARG A 185 -20.28 25.31 38.36
N GLU A 186 -20.33 24.62 37.23
CA GLU A 186 -19.45 23.48 36.96
C GLU A 186 -18.17 24.05 36.35
N ASP A 187 -17.13 24.16 37.18
CA ASP A 187 -15.76 24.34 36.76
C ASP A 187 -15.26 22.97 36.28
N ASP A 188 -15.37 22.68 34.97
CA ASP A 188 -14.77 21.49 34.38
C ASP A 188 -13.41 21.83 33.76
N ASP A 189 -12.40 21.26 34.42
CA ASP A 189 -10.98 21.21 34.11
C ASP A 189 -10.76 20.27 32.92
N ASP A 190 -10.90 20.77 31.69
CA ASP A 190 -10.62 20.01 30.47
C ASP A 190 -9.15 20.20 30.07
N GLN A 191 -8.29 19.42 30.72
CA GLN A 191 -6.88 19.35 30.41
C GLN A 191 -6.69 18.60 29.09
N THR A 192 -6.71 19.34 27.97
CA THR A 192 -6.32 18.80 26.68
C THR A 192 -4.82 18.47 26.70
N ASP A 193 -4.49 17.19 26.69
CA ASP A 193 -3.13 16.70 26.49
C ASP A 193 -2.60 17.16 25.11
N ILE A 194 -1.85 18.26 25.12
CA ILE A 194 -1.02 18.67 23.99
C ILE A 194 0.12 17.66 23.87
N ILE A 195 0.03 16.80 22.85
CA ILE A 195 1.13 15.95 22.43
C ILE A 195 2.29 16.85 22.00
N SER A 196 3.26 17.02 22.89
CA SER A 196 4.54 17.63 22.61
C SER A 196 5.31 16.72 21.65
N LEU A 197 5.35 17.09 20.37
CA LEU A 197 6.29 16.52 19.41
C LEU A 197 7.67 17.15 19.66
N SER A 198 8.44 16.55 20.55
CA SER A 198 9.89 16.72 20.57
C SER A 198 10.45 16.17 19.26
N SER A 199 10.89 17.06 18.37
CA SER A 199 11.74 16.71 17.25
C SER A 199 13.15 17.18 17.58
N ASP A 200 13.91 16.29 18.22
CA ASP A 200 15.37 16.35 18.23
C ASP A 200 15.90 15.65 16.97
N SER A 201 16.75 16.39 16.25
CA SER A 201 17.94 15.94 15.51
C SER A 201 17.76 15.08 14.25
N GLU A 202 18.00 15.68 13.07
CA GLU A 202 19.28 15.64 12.32
C GLU A 202 19.28 16.65 11.16
#